data_AF-V9D536-F1
#
_entry.id   AF-V9D536-F1
#
_cell.length_a   1.000
_cell.length_b   1.000
_cell.length_c   1.000
_cell.angle_alpha   90.00
_cell.angle_beta   90.00
_cell.angle_gamma   90.00
#
_symmetry.space_group_name_H-M   'P 1'
#
loop_
_entity.id
_entity.type
_entity.pdbx_description
1 polymer ?
#
loop_
_entity_poly.entity_id
_entity_poly.type
_entity_poly.pdbx_seq_one_letter_code
_entity_poly.pdbx_strand_id
1 'polypeptide(L)'
;MPPPCAPLSTVTPLSEPVQPSFSRTYSNATPLYITALTNHPSPPYNARLECWSLANTFTTYPTVGRALSLGNVDNATYVVLPPRSAEGWHRPPHLMFFVLLSGLAQVFAPRTNRPMPSVDMQFHAQGPAPMVGAPTTYERQWDVITIAPGSPQQVLIAGDTDMRSPGHLTYYPGDGETVALQIPISGGVVPEHTVVHEGGCTGDEGEGRV
;
A
#
# COMPACT_ATOMS: atom_id res chain seq x y z
N MET A 1 -60.35 61.36 24.99
CA MET A 1 -59.23 60.71 25.71
C MET A 1 -59.10 59.29 25.16
N PRO A 2 -58.10 59.01 24.30
CA PRO A 2 -57.72 57.65 23.91
C PRO A 2 -56.69 57.04 24.90
N PRO A 3 -56.62 55.70 25.03
CA PRO A 3 -55.77 54.99 25.99
C PRO A 3 -54.29 54.88 25.54
N PRO A 4 -53.37 54.56 26.48
CA PRO A 4 -51.93 54.71 26.28
C PRO A 4 -51.28 53.58 25.47
N CYS A 5 -50.24 53.93 24.72
CA CYS A 5 -49.36 53.01 24.00
C CYS A 5 -48.56 52.11 24.96
N ALA A 6 -48.54 50.81 24.67
CA ALA A 6 -47.71 49.81 25.35
C ALA A 6 -46.22 49.91 24.91
N PRO A 7 -45.25 49.48 25.74
CA PRO A 7 -43.82 49.64 25.46
C PRO A 7 -43.27 48.55 24.53
N LEU A 8 -42.21 48.89 23.79
CA LEU A 8 -41.46 47.99 22.90
C LEU A 8 -40.75 46.87 23.69
N SER A 9 -40.94 45.63 23.25
CA SER A 9 -40.20 44.47 23.73
C SER A 9 -38.73 44.52 23.28
N THR A 10 -37.82 44.36 24.24
CA THR A 10 -36.39 44.16 24.04
C THR A 10 -36.11 42.81 23.40
N VAL A 11 -35.43 42.81 22.25
CA VAL A 11 -34.96 41.59 21.58
C VAL A 11 -33.70 41.08 22.28
N THR A 12 -33.76 39.87 22.82
CA THR A 12 -32.61 39.12 23.33
C THR A 12 -31.73 38.61 22.17
N PRO A 13 -30.40 38.78 22.20
CA PRO A 13 -29.53 38.21 21.18
C PRO A 13 -29.44 36.69 21.36
N LEU A 14 -29.65 35.96 20.26
CA LEU A 14 -29.45 34.51 20.17
C LEU A 14 -27.96 34.20 20.32
N SER A 15 -27.62 33.33 21.27
CA SER A 15 -26.29 32.78 21.46
C SER A 15 -25.92 31.88 20.27
N GLU A 16 -24.81 32.20 19.59
CA GLU A 16 -24.23 31.34 18.56
C GLU A 16 -23.75 30.00 19.15
N PRO A 17 -23.90 28.88 18.42
CA PRO A 17 -23.36 27.61 18.83
C PRO A 17 -21.82 27.66 18.74
N VAL A 18 -21.16 27.42 19.87
CA VAL A 18 -19.70 27.20 19.93
C VAL A 18 -19.39 25.98 19.07
N GLN A 19 -18.91 26.22 17.85
CA GLN A 19 -18.35 25.15 17.03
C GLN A 19 -17.05 24.67 17.68
N PRO A 20 -16.84 23.36 17.87
CA PRO A 20 -15.56 22.86 18.31
C PRO A 20 -14.53 23.18 17.23
N SER A 21 -13.62 24.11 17.53
CA SER A 21 -12.44 24.33 16.72
C SER A 21 -11.58 23.08 16.85
N PHE A 22 -11.68 22.19 15.86
CA PHE A 22 -10.65 21.17 15.65
C PHE A 22 -9.38 21.90 15.24
N SER A 23 -8.56 22.25 16.21
CA SER A 23 -7.18 22.65 15.99
C SER A 23 -6.50 21.43 15.37
N ARG A 24 -6.42 21.39 14.03
CA ARG A 24 -5.52 20.47 13.34
C ARG A 24 -4.12 20.91 13.76
N THR A 25 -3.58 20.32 14.82
CA THR A 25 -2.15 20.36 15.07
C THR A 25 -1.52 19.77 13.82
N TYR A 26 -0.98 20.63 12.96
CA TYR A 26 -0.08 20.23 11.90
C TYR A 26 1.15 19.66 12.60
N SER A 27 1.05 18.38 12.94
CA SER A 27 2.18 17.57 13.30
C SER A 27 3.16 17.68 12.15
N ASN A 28 4.33 18.28 12.38
CA ASN A 28 5.43 18.32 11.42
C ASN A 28 6.10 16.93 11.31
N ALA A 29 5.32 15.88 11.52
CA ALA A 29 5.78 14.50 11.53
C ALA A 29 5.64 13.95 10.12
N THR A 30 6.74 13.44 9.59
CA THR A 30 6.76 12.81 8.28
C THR A 30 6.48 11.32 8.47
N PRO A 31 5.38 10.80 7.91
CA PRO A 31 5.14 9.35 7.90
C PRO A 31 6.04 8.67 6.87
N LEU A 32 6.05 7.35 6.89
CA LEU A 32 6.54 6.55 5.78
C LEU A 32 5.37 6.15 4.89
N TYR A 33 5.53 6.38 3.59
CA TYR A 33 4.67 5.81 2.58
C TYR A 33 5.25 4.48 2.13
N ILE A 34 4.44 3.42 2.16
CA ILE A 34 4.88 2.06 1.85
C ILE A 34 3.82 1.36 1.01
N THR A 35 4.28 0.63 0.00
CA THR A 35 3.39 -0.22 -0.79
C THR A 35 2.99 -1.44 0.03
N ALA A 36 1.71 -1.75 0.05
CA ALA A 36 1.17 -2.96 0.66
C ALA A 36 0.43 -3.78 -0.39
N LEU A 37 0.69 -5.08 -0.41
CA LEU A 37 -0.05 -6.05 -1.18
C LEU A 37 -1.03 -6.74 -0.25
N THR A 38 -2.32 -6.55 -0.47
CA THR A 38 -3.41 -7.04 0.40
C THR A 38 -4.44 -7.83 -0.39
N ASN A 39 -5.50 -8.32 0.26
CA ASN A 39 -6.64 -8.92 -0.41
C ASN A 39 -7.84 -7.97 -0.41
N HIS A 40 -8.65 -8.01 -1.46
CA HIS A 40 -9.94 -7.34 -1.48
C HIS A 40 -10.87 -7.95 -0.41
N PRO A 41 -11.66 -7.15 0.34
CA PRO A 41 -12.45 -7.64 1.47
C PRO A 41 -13.65 -8.53 1.08
N SER A 42 -14.07 -8.50 -0.18
CA SER A 42 -15.20 -9.28 -0.70
C SER A 42 -14.75 -10.29 -1.77
N PRO A 43 -15.51 -11.39 -1.98
CA PRO A 43 -15.24 -12.33 -3.05
C PRO A 43 -15.05 -11.63 -4.41
N PRO A 44 -14.13 -12.10 -5.27
CA PRO A 44 -13.27 -13.28 -5.14
C PRO A 44 -12.02 -13.11 -4.26
N TYR A 45 -11.88 -12.03 -3.49
CA TYR A 45 -10.75 -11.77 -2.59
C TYR A 45 -9.40 -11.64 -3.32
N ASN A 46 -9.40 -11.11 -4.54
CA ASN A 46 -8.18 -10.94 -5.33
C ASN A 46 -7.12 -10.15 -4.55
N ALA A 47 -5.84 -10.48 -4.76
CA ALA A 47 -4.77 -9.61 -4.30
C ALA A 47 -4.91 -8.22 -4.94
N ARG A 48 -4.54 -7.18 -4.22
CA ARG A 48 -4.56 -5.77 -4.66
C ARG A 48 -3.40 -5.01 -4.06
N LEU A 49 -2.97 -3.96 -4.75
CA LEU A 49 -1.94 -3.06 -4.26
C LEU A 49 -2.60 -1.83 -3.63
N GLU A 50 -2.07 -1.39 -2.52
CA GLU A 50 -2.44 -0.15 -1.86
C GLU A 50 -1.17 0.62 -1.49
N CYS A 51 -1.26 1.95 -1.53
CA CYS A 51 -0.25 2.81 -0.94
C CYS A 51 -0.71 3.22 0.44
N TRP A 52 0.08 2.91 1.45
CA TRP A 52 -0.22 3.17 2.85
C TRP A 52 0.66 4.27 3.40
N SER A 53 0.08 5.14 4.22
CA SER A 53 0.81 6.03 5.12
C SER A 53 0.81 5.42 6.51
N LEU A 54 1.98 5.02 7.02
CA LEU A 54 2.10 4.42 8.36
C LEU A 54 1.87 5.46 9.45
N ALA A 55 1.20 5.06 10.53
CA ALA A 55 0.94 5.93 11.68
C ALA A 55 2.22 6.31 12.44
N ASN A 56 3.22 5.40 12.46
CA ASN A 56 4.54 5.71 13.00
C ASN A 56 5.29 6.70 12.10
N THR A 57 5.88 7.72 12.71
CA THR A 57 6.56 8.80 12.00
C THR A 57 8.05 8.82 12.27
N PHE A 58 8.81 9.38 11.33
CA PHE A 58 10.24 9.56 11.46
C PHE A 58 10.63 10.51 12.61
N THR A 59 11.49 10.03 13.50
CA THR A 59 12.19 10.80 14.54
C THR A 59 13.58 11.16 14.03
N THR A 60 13.94 12.44 14.10
CA THR A 60 15.28 12.93 13.74
C THR A 60 16.26 12.66 14.88
N TYR A 61 17.44 12.14 14.55
CA TYR A 61 18.50 11.91 15.53
C TYR A 61 19.28 13.21 15.82
N PRO A 62 19.97 13.31 16.97
CA PRO A 62 20.86 14.45 17.25
C PRO A 62 22.03 14.59 16.27
N THR A 63 22.34 13.54 15.50
CA THR A 63 23.39 13.51 14.48
C THR A 63 22.80 13.81 13.10
N VAL A 64 23.03 12.94 12.11
CA VAL A 64 22.48 13.05 10.76
C VAL A 64 21.49 11.90 10.57
N GLY A 65 20.30 12.22 10.05
CA GLY A 65 19.31 11.24 9.63
C GLY A 65 18.08 11.15 10.52
N ARG A 66 17.19 10.25 10.13
CA ARG A 66 15.88 10.03 10.74
C ARG A 66 15.58 8.54 10.74
N ALA A 67 14.79 8.07 11.70
CA ALA A 67 14.29 6.70 11.70
C ALA A 67 12.88 6.62 12.24
N LEU A 68 12.19 5.55 11.89
CA LEU A 68 10.92 5.15 12.47
C LEU A 68 10.98 3.66 12.82
N SER A 69 10.19 3.25 13.80
CA SER A 69 9.98 1.84 14.10
C SER A 69 8.94 1.25 13.16
N LEU A 70 9.27 0.13 12.52
CA LEU A 70 8.33 -0.66 11.70
C LEU A 70 7.49 -1.63 12.52
N GLY A 71 7.71 -1.70 13.84
CA GLY A 71 7.03 -2.63 14.75
C GLY A 71 7.85 -3.88 15.07
N ASN A 72 7.24 -4.78 15.85
CA ASN A 72 7.87 -6.05 16.22
C ASN A 72 7.83 -7.03 15.05
N VAL A 73 8.95 -7.73 14.85
CA VAL A 73 9.11 -8.78 13.86
C VAL A 73 9.57 -10.07 14.54
N ASP A 74 9.35 -11.20 13.89
CA ASP A 74 9.83 -12.49 14.38
C ASP A 74 11.27 -12.74 13.90
N ASN A 75 11.45 -13.67 12.95
CA ASN A 75 12.75 -13.97 12.35
C ASN A 75 12.95 -13.24 11.01
N ALA A 76 14.17 -13.28 10.47
CA ALA A 76 14.45 -12.85 9.10
C ALA A 76 15.00 -14.00 8.27
N THR A 77 14.51 -14.14 7.04
CA THR A 77 14.96 -15.17 6.10
C THR A 77 15.63 -14.51 4.90
N TYR A 78 16.85 -14.94 4.60
CA TYR A 78 17.60 -14.52 3.41
C TYR A 78 17.23 -15.42 2.23
N VAL A 79 16.70 -14.84 1.16
CA VAL A 79 16.13 -15.56 0.02
C VAL A 79 16.93 -15.23 -1.23
N VAL A 80 17.31 -16.25 -2.00
CA VAL A 80 18.00 -16.13 -3.28
C VAL A 80 17.10 -16.74 -4.36
N LEU A 81 16.78 -15.95 -5.38
CA LEU A 81 15.80 -16.26 -6.41
C LEU A 81 16.52 -16.33 -7.76
N PRO A 82 16.34 -17.41 -8.53
CA PRO A 82 17.04 -17.58 -9.79
C PRO A 82 16.73 -16.46 -10.80
N PRO A 83 17.69 -16.08 -11.65
CA PRO A 83 17.43 -15.16 -12.75
C PRO A 83 16.40 -15.72 -13.73
N ARG A 84 15.69 -14.83 -14.43
CA ARG A 84 14.67 -15.16 -15.45
C ARG A 84 13.65 -16.21 -14.97
N SER A 85 13.21 -16.11 -13.73
CA SER A 85 12.30 -17.08 -13.12
C SER A 85 10.99 -16.44 -12.66
N ALA A 86 9.94 -17.24 -12.50
CA ALA A 86 8.65 -16.83 -11.99
C ALA A 86 8.18 -17.80 -10.91
N GLU A 87 7.48 -17.30 -9.90
CA GLU A 87 6.88 -18.15 -8.84
C GLU A 87 5.48 -18.67 -9.21
N GLY A 88 4.89 -18.15 -10.30
CA GLY A 88 3.48 -18.39 -10.60
C GLY A 88 2.57 -17.74 -9.56
N TRP A 89 1.32 -18.20 -9.47
CA TRP A 89 0.37 -17.70 -8.48
C TRP A 89 0.78 -18.19 -7.09
N HIS A 90 1.06 -17.26 -6.20
CA HIS A 90 1.50 -17.56 -4.86
C HIS A 90 1.03 -16.50 -3.87
N ARG A 91 1.18 -16.85 -2.58
CA ARG A 91 0.88 -16.00 -1.44
C ARG A 91 2.08 -15.97 -0.52
N PRO A 92 2.30 -14.87 0.21
CA PRO A 92 3.27 -14.87 1.28
C PRO A 92 2.81 -15.84 2.40
N PRO A 93 3.73 -16.59 3.04
CA PRO A 93 3.37 -17.55 4.09
C PRO A 93 2.89 -16.86 5.38
N HIS A 94 3.28 -15.60 5.59
CA HIS A 94 2.90 -14.76 6.71
C HIS A 94 2.73 -13.32 6.22
N LEU A 95 2.01 -12.51 7.00
CA LEU A 95 2.11 -11.06 6.86
C LEU A 95 3.56 -10.65 7.16
N MET A 96 4.26 -10.09 6.19
CA MET A 96 5.69 -9.84 6.31
C MET A 96 6.14 -8.58 5.58
N PHE A 97 7.25 -8.00 6.03
CA PHE A 97 8.02 -7.10 5.18
C PHE A 97 8.81 -7.93 4.17
N PHE A 98 8.72 -7.53 2.90
CA PHE A 98 9.59 -8.02 1.85
C PHE A 98 10.55 -6.91 1.45
N VAL A 99 11.85 -7.17 1.55
CA VAL A 99 12.91 -6.19 1.26
C VAL A 99 13.78 -6.75 0.15
N LEU A 100 13.85 -6.05 -0.98
CA LEU A 100 14.78 -6.44 -2.03
C LEU A 100 16.17 -5.86 -1.75
N LEU A 101 17.16 -6.75 -1.62
CA LEU A 101 18.56 -6.39 -1.37
C LEU A 101 19.33 -6.19 -2.67
N SER A 102 19.10 -7.03 -3.67
CA SER A 102 19.70 -6.92 -5.01
C SER A 102 18.82 -7.57 -6.08
N GLY A 103 19.05 -7.20 -7.35
CA GLY A 103 18.28 -7.73 -8.47
C GLY A 103 17.02 -6.92 -8.75
N LEU A 104 16.01 -7.57 -9.33
CA LEU A 104 14.79 -6.94 -9.83
C LEU A 104 13.63 -7.92 -9.71
N ALA A 105 12.51 -7.47 -9.17
CA ALA A 105 11.27 -8.24 -9.15
C ALA A 105 10.11 -7.41 -9.73
N GLN A 106 9.25 -8.04 -10.51
CA GLN A 106 8.01 -7.46 -11.00
C GLN A 106 6.85 -8.22 -10.38
N VAL A 107 5.96 -7.50 -9.68
CA VAL A 107 4.78 -8.07 -9.03
C VAL A 107 3.54 -7.62 -9.80
N PHE A 108 2.67 -8.58 -10.11
CA PHE A 108 1.41 -8.36 -10.82
C PHE A 108 0.26 -8.74 -9.91
N ALA A 109 -0.63 -7.77 -9.67
CA ALA A 109 -1.85 -7.95 -8.90
C ALA A 109 -3.08 -7.53 -9.74
N PRO A 110 -4.23 -8.21 -9.62
CA PRO A 110 -5.46 -7.78 -10.27
C PRO A 110 -5.88 -6.36 -9.87
N ARG A 111 -6.11 -5.46 -10.83
CA ARG A 111 -6.67 -4.10 -10.61
C ARG A 111 -8.09 -4.10 -10.09
N THR A 112 -8.86 -5.12 -10.44
CA THR A 112 -10.27 -5.21 -10.10
C THR A 112 -10.55 -6.51 -9.37
N ASN A 113 -11.50 -6.46 -8.44
CA ASN A 113 -11.97 -7.65 -7.76
C ASN A 113 -13.04 -8.39 -8.58
N ARG A 114 -12.74 -8.64 -9.86
CA ARG A 114 -13.55 -9.50 -10.73
C ARG A 114 -12.94 -10.90 -10.77
N PRO A 115 -13.75 -11.95 -11.02
CA PRO A 115 -13.20 -13.27 -11.26
C PRO A 115 -12.13 -13.20 -12.35
N MET A 116 -10.91 -13.61 -12.02
CA MET A 116 -9.84 -13.66 -13.00
C MET A 116 -10.14 -14.78 -13.99
N PRO A 117 -10.00 -14.56 -15.30
CA PRO A 117 -10.15 -15.64 -16.25
C PRO A 117 -9.11 -16.71 -15.91
N SER A 118 -9.53 -17.98 -15.92
CA SER A 118 -8.74 -19.16 -15.53
C SER A 118 -7.60 -19.48 -16.50
N VAL A 119 -7.06 -18.48 -17.19
CA VAL A 119 -5.93 -18.66 -18.09
C VAL A 119 -4.76 -19.03 -17.19
N ASP A 120 -4.21 -20.23 -17.42
CA ASP A 120 -2.83 -20.55 -17.09
C ASP A 120 -1.98 -19.45 -17.73
N MET A 121 -1.78 -18.33 -17.03
CA MET A 121 -0.79 -17.35 -17.39
C MET A 121 0.54 -18.00 -17.03
N GLN A 122 0.91 -19.00 -17.83
CA GLN A 122 2.25 -19.52 -17.92
C GLN A 122 3.06 -18.36 -18.47
N PHE A 123 3.62 -17.58 -17.53
CA PHE A 123 4.62 -16.59 -17.82
C PHE A 123 5.74 -17.32 -18.56
N HIS A 124 5.73 -17.22 -19.88
CA HIS A 124 6.97 -17.26 -20.63
C HIS A 124 7.89 -16.23 -20.00
N ALA A 125 9.18 -16.56 -19.87
CA ALA A 125 10.19 -15.87 -19.08
C ALA A 125 10.50 -14.43 -19.56
N GLN A 126 9.48 -13.57 -19.65
CA GLN A 126 9.48 -12.20 -20.16
C GLN A 126 8.43 -11.29 -19.47
N GLY A 127 7.80 -11.72 -18.37
CA GLY A 127 6.62 -11.02 -17.82
C GLY A 127 5.36 -11.37 -18.62
N PRO A 128 4.21 -10.69 -18.41
CA PRO A 128 3.14 -10.81 -19.37
C PRO A 128 3.68 -10.16 -20.64
N ALA A 129 4.09 -10.99 -21.60
CA ALA A 129 4.35 -10.48 -22.93
C ALA A 129 3.12 -9.65 -23.34
N PRO A 130 3.29 -8.49 -24.00
CA PRO A 130 2.18 -7.94 -24.76
C PRO A 130 1.84 -9.05 -25.74
N MET A 131 0.79 -9.82 -25.43
CA MET A 131 0.23 -10.81 -26.32
C MET A 131 -0.02 -10.05 -27.61
N VAL A 132 0.83 -10.24 -28.62
CA VAL A 132 0.72 -9.54 -29.90
C VAL A 132 -0.62 -9.98 -30.48
N GLY A 133 -1.66 -9.18 -30.26
CA GLY A 133 -3.05 -9.49 -30.61
C GLY A 133 -4.06 -9.58 -29.45
N ALA A 134 -3.66 -9.48 -28.17
CA ALA A 134 -4.64 -9.31 -27.09
C ALA A 134 -5.17 -7.86 -27.10
N PRO A 135 -6.49 -7.65 -26.94
CA PRO A 135 -7.02 -6.31 -26.85
C PRO A 135 -6.38 -5.57 -25.67
N THR A 136 -6.04 -4.30 -25.88
CA THR A 136 -5.47 -3.34 -24.89
C THR A 136 -6.24 -3.24 -23.57
N THR A 137 -7.40 -3.90 -23.48
CA THR A 137 -8.18 -4.10 -22.27
C THR A 137 -7.53 -5.05 -21.26
N TYR A 138 -6.64 -5.96 -21.66
CA TYR A 138 -6.04 -6.95 -20.73
C TYR A 138 -4.87 -6.35 -19.92
N GLU A 139 -4.04 -5.50 -20.50
CA GLU A 139 -3.00 -4.75 -19.78
C GLU A 139 -3.59 -3.77 -18.74
N ARG A 140 -4.82 -3.31 -18.95
CA ARG A 140 -5.55 -2.46 -17.99
C ARG A 140 -6.16 -3.23 -16.80
N GLN A 141 -5.97 -4.54 -16.72
CA GLN A 141 -6.52 -5.37 -15.63
C GLN A 141 -5.53 -5.67 -14.51
N TRP A 142 -4.27 -5.24 -14.65
CA TRP A 142 -3.20 -5.57 -13.71
C TRP A 142 -2.53 -4.31 -13.20
N ASP A 143 -2.36 -4.22 -11.89
CA ASP A 143 -1.39 -3.32 -11.29
C ASP A 143 -0.05 -4.02 -11.29
N VAL A 144 0.98 -3.28 -11.69
CA VAL A 144 2.34 -3.79 -11.80
C VAL A 144 3.25 -2.87 -11.02
N ILE A 145 3.95 -3.43 -10.04
CA ILE A 145 5.05 -2.74 -9.36
C ILE A 145 6.36 -3.40 -9.73
N THR A 146 7.41 -2.59 -9.80
CA THR A 146 8.78 -3.05 -9.98
C THR A 146 9.52 -2.77 -8.69
N ILE A 147 10.05 -3.83 -8.08
CA ILE A 147 10.83 -3.78 -6.86
C ILE A 147 12.29 -3.83 -7.27
N ALA A 148 13.04 -2.79 -6.89
CA ALA A 148 14.48 -2.71 -7.07
C ALA A 148 15.13 -2.01 -5.86
N PRO A 149 16.41 -2.26 -5.54
CA PRO A 149 17.11 -1.46 -4.54
C PRO A 149 17.08 0.03 -4.92
N GLY A 150 16.74 0.89 -3.96
CA GLY A 150 16.60 2.34 -4.16
C GLY A 150 15.28 2.78 -4.80
N SER A 151 14.42 1.85 -5.24
CA SER A 151 13.06 2.19 -5.71
C SER A 151 12.12 2.51 -4.54
N PRO A 152 11.03 3.26 -4.77
CA PRO A 152 9.99 3.46 -3.75
C PRO A 152 9.34 2.16 -3.26
N GLN A 153 9.48 1.06 -4.01
CA GLN A 153 8.92 -0.25 -3.69
C GLN A 153 9.94 -1.20 -3.06
N GLN A 154 11.19 -0.77 -2.81
CA GLN A 154 12.27 -1.63 -2.28
C GLN A 154 11.85 -2.40 -1.02
N VAL A 155 11.07 -1.75 -0.15
CA VAL A 155 10.45 -2.34 1.02
C VAL A 155 8.94 -2.27 0.82
N LEU A 156 8.27 -3.41 0.98
CA LEU A 156 6.81 -3.50 0.91
C LEU A 156 6.27 -4.40 2.01
N ILE A 157 4.96 -4.29 2.26
CA ILE A 157 4.21 -5.20 3.13
C ILE A 157 3.53 -6.24 2.24
N ALA A 158 3.94 -7.51 2.36
CA ALA A 158 3.28 -8.64 1.72
C ALA A 158 2.24 -9.20 2.68
N GLY A 159 0.96 -8.87 2.45
CA GLY A 159 -0.15 -9.18 3.34
C GLY A 159 -1.31 -9.91 2.66
N ASP A 160 -1.19 -10.27 1.39
CA ASP A 160 -2.20 -11.00 0.61
C ASP A 160 -2.25 -12.50 0.97
N THR A 161 -2.37 -12.78 2.26
CA THR A 161 -2.30 -14.12 2.87
C THR A 161 -3.61 -14.91 2.79
N ASP A 162 -4.68 -14.34 2.23
CA ASP A 162 -6.00 -14.97 2.18
C ASP A 162 -6.00 -16.24 1.32
N MET A 163 -6.20 -17.39 1.97
CA MET A 163 -6.23 -18.71 1.35
C MET A 163 -7.38 -18.90 0.34
N ARG A 164 -8.38 -18.03 0.36
CA ARG A 164 -9.49 -18.03 -0.62
C ARG A 164 -9.08 -17.41 -1.97
N SER A 165 -7.92 -16.77 -2.02
CA SER A 165 -7.36 -16.11 -3.20
C SER A 165 -6.21 -16.93 -3.77
N PRO A 166 -5.93 -16.86 -5.08
CA PRO A 166 -4.66 -17.36 -5.63
C PRO A 166 -3.45 -16.49 -5.19
N GLY A 167 -3.66 -15.25 -4.73
CA GLY A 167 -2.61 -14.31 -4.37
C GLY A 167 -2.18 -13.45 -5.55
N HIS A 168 -0.88 -13.35 -5.78
CA HIS A 168 -0.27 -12.53 -6.83
C HIS A 168 0.75 -13.33 -7.67
N LEU A 169 1.31 -12.66 -8.67
CA LEU A 169 2.34 -13.21 -9.55
C LEU A 169 3.61 -12.40 -9.38
N THR A 170 4.76 -13.08 -9.32
CA THR A 170 6.08 -12.43 -9.23
C THR A 170 7.02 -13.01 -10.28
N TYR A 171 7.70 -12.10 -10.98
CA TYR A 171 8.68 -12.41 -12.01
C TYR A 171 10.02 -11.74 -11.70
N TYR A 172 11.12 -12.47 -11.90
CA TYR A 172 12.49 -12.02 -11.69
C TYR A 172 13.20 -11.87 -13.03
N PRO A 173 13.05 -10.74 -13.74
CA PRO A 173 13.54 -10.56 -15.11
C PRO A 173 15.07 -10.46 -15.23
N GLY A 174 15.79 -10.24 -14.14
CA GLY A 174 17.23 -9.99 -14.16
C GLY A 174 18.06 -11.16 -14.69
N ASP A 175 19.26 -10.84 -15.20
CA ASP A 175 20.25 -11.84 -15.64
C ASP A 175 20.99 -12.51 -14.48
N GLY A 176 21.03 -11.85 -13.32
CA GLY A 176 21.60 -12.35 -12.07
C GLY A 176 20.53 -12.71 -11.04
N GLU A 177 20.96 -13.36 -9.97
CA GLU A 177 20.08 -13.72 -8.85
C GLU A 177 19.44 -12.46 -8.24
N THR A 178 18.19 -12.62 -7.84
CA THR A 178 17.50 -11.63 -7.02
C THR A 178 17.58 -12.05 -5.56
N VAL A 179 17.98 -11.13 -4.70
CA VAL A 179 18.16 -11.40 -3.27
C VAL A 179 17.19 -10.56 -2.48
N ALA A 180 16.51 -11.19 -1.52
CA ALA A 180 15.54 -10.53 -0.65
C ALA A 180 15.67 -10.95 0.81
N LEU A 181 15.10 -10.13 1.69
CA LEU A 181 14.73 -10.52 3.05
C LEU A 181 13.22 -10.68 3.15
N GLN A 182 12.80 -11.78 3.75
CA GLN A 182 11.44 -11.98 4.24
C GLN A 182 11.46 -11.84 5.75
N ILE A 183 10.65 -10.91 6.28
CA ILE A 183 10.65 -10.55 7.70
C ILE A 183 9.20 -10.58 8.21
N PRO A 184 8.72 -11.70 8.77
CA PRO A 184 7.37 -11.80 9.32
C PRO A 184 7.11 -10.77 10.41
N ILE A 185 5.95 -10.10 10.32
CA ILE A 185 5.47 -9.18 11.34
C ILE A 185 4.92 -10.01 12.49
N SER A 186 5.42 -9.72 13.70
CA SER A 186 5.11 -10.54 14.87
C SER A 186 3.62 -10.55 15.17
N GLY A 187 3.07 -11.74 15.36
CA GLY A 187 1.63 -11.95 15.61
C GLY A 187 0.72 -11.67 14.39
N GLY A 188 1.27 -11.40 13.20
CA GLY A 188 0.49 -11.11 12.00
C GLY A 188 -0.36 -9.83 12.11
N VAL A 189 0.02 -8.92 13.01
CA VAL A 189 -0.70 -7.65 13.23
C VAL A 189 -0.35 -6.66 12.12
N VAL A 190 -1.36 -6.24 11.35
CA VAL A 190 -1.17 -5.20 10.33
C VAL A 190 -0.73 -3.90 10.99
N PRO A 191 0.40 -3.28 10.55
CA PRO A 191 0.83 -2.00 11.07
C PRO A 191 -0.27 -0.94 10.96
N GLU A 192 -0.44 -0.10 11.97
CA GLU A 192 -1.41 0.99 11.93
C GLU A 192 -1.10 1.93 10.76
N HIS A 193 -2.08 2.17 9.90
CA HIS A 193 -1.90 2.92 8.66
C HIS A 193 -3.21 3.59 8.21
N THR A 194 -3.06 4.49 7.25
CA THR A 194 -4.16 5.00 6.43
C THR A 194 -3.89 4.65 4.97
N VAL A 195 -4.93 4.25 4.23
CA VAL A 195 -4.82 4.04 2.80
C VAL A 195 -4.81 5.41 2.11
N VAL A 196 -3.75 5.69 1.36
CA VAL A 196 -3.59 6.95 0.61
C VAL A 196 -4.32 6.84 -0.72
N HIS A 197 -4.07 5.77 -1.46
CA HIS A 197 -4.74 5.42 -2.70
C HIS A 197 -4.59 3.93 -3.02
N GLU A 198 -5.41 3.43 -3.95
CA GLU A 198 -5.22 2.11 -4.58
C GLU A 198 -4.03 2.16 -5.55
N GLY A 199 -3.37 1.02 -5.74
CA GLY A 199 -2.09 0.91 -6.45
C GLY A 199 -0.88 1.11 -5.53
N GLY A 200 0.32 0.74 -6.01
CA GLY A 200 1.55 0.91 -5.24
C GLY A 200 1.97 2.37 -5.12
N CYS A 201 2.72 2.70 -4.06
CA CYS A 201 3.28 4.04 -3.90
C CYS A 201 4.24 4.38 -5.03
N THR A 202 4.31 5.64 -5.40
CA THR A 202 5.09 6.23 -6.49
C THR A 202 6.35 6.95 -5.99
N GLY A 203 6.42 7.27 -4.68
CA GLY A 203 7.57 7.90 -4.04
C GLY A 203 7.44 9.41 -3.86
N ASP A 204 6.37 10.03 -4.37
CA ASP A 204 6.10 11.48 -4.26
C ASP A 204 4.89 11.82 -3.36
N GLU A 205 4.34 10.84 -2.62
CA GLU A 205 3.16 11.02 -1.76
C GLU A 205 3.39 12.06 -0.65
N GLY A 206 4.64 12.24 -0.22
CA GLY A 206 5.03 13.23 0.77
C GLY A 206 5.26 14.64 0.21
N GLU A 207 5.28 14.81 -1.11
CA GLU A 207 5.65 16.05 -1.79
C GLU A 207 4.44 16.91 -2.19
N GLY A 208 3.22 16.47 -1.82
CA GLY A 208 1.99 17.25 -1.95
C GLY A 208 1.49 17.34 -3.38
N ARG A 209 1.04 16.23 -3.96
CA ARG A 209 0.22 16.24 -5.18
C ARG A 209 -1.25 16.44 -4.81
N VAL A 210 -1.73 17.68 -5.01
CA VAL A 210 -3.16 18.03 -5.12
C VAL A 210 -3.62 17.76 -6.54
#